data_AF-A0A9E5M1U5-F1
#
_entry.id   AF-A0A9E5M1U5-F1
#
_cell.length_a   1.000
_cell.length_b   1.000
_cell.length_c   1.000
_cell.angle_alpha   90.00
_cell.angle_beta   90.00
_cell.angle_gamma   90.00
#
_symmetry.space_group_name_H-M   'P 1'
#
loop_
_entity.id
_entity.type
_entity.pdbx_description
1 polymer ?
#
loop_
_entity_poly.entity_id
_entity_poly.type
_entity_poly.pdbx_seq_one_letter_code
_entity_poly.pdbx_strand_id
1 'polypeptide(L)'
;MGSTPLDFAYQIHTELGHKCRGARVDGVLVPLETMLRNGQTVEILTVRNPTAGPSRDWLNPERRYLASPRARAKVRQWFNGLDIERDIASGRAVVERALAREGRTVLPFETLANRLGLPDSRALFIAAAREEIGSRALEEAIRANHDSPVHHSHHGPHGTHGQYGYDGHKGAGDGSRDGTKESAREAARLAAEEVAREVKRADA
;
A
#
# COMPACT_ATOMS: atom_id res chain seq x y z
N MET A 1 9.07 22.39 -25.36
CA MET A 1 7.74 21.73 -25.26
C MET A 1 6.94 22.49 -24.22
N GLY A 2 5.68 22.86 -24.53
CA GLY A 2 4.81 23.55 -23.58
C GLY A 2 4.28 22.60 -22.49
N SER A 3 3.95 23.15 -21.32
CA SER A 3 3.26 22.45 -20.23
C SER A 3 1.76 22.69 -20.31
N THR A 4 0.97 21.78 -19.76
CA THR A 4 -0.47 21.95 -19.59
C THR A 4 -0.81 22.43 -18.17
N PRO A 5 -2.03 22.92 -17.90
CA PRO A 5 -2.51 23.14 -16.54
C PRO A 5 -2.38 21.91 -15.65
N LEU A 6 -2.56 20.71 -16.21
CA LEU A 6 -2.43 19.47 -15.46
C LEU A 6 -0.97 19.18 -15.11
N ASP A 7 -0.02 19.41 -16.02
CA ASP A 7 1.41 19.34 -15.72
C ASP A 7 1.80 20.34 -14.62
N PHE A 8 1.26 21.56 -14.67
CA PHE A 8 1.47 22.59 -13.64
C PHE A 8 0.95 22.12 -12.26
N ALA A 9 -0.25 21.54 -12.21
CA ALA A 9 -0.79 20.96 -10.97
C ALA A 9 0.15 19.90 -10.37
N TYR A 10 0.68 18.99 -11.20
CA TYR A 10 1.63 17.95 -10.77
C TYR A 10 3.02 18.47 -10.39
N GLN A 11 3.40 19.63 -10.92
CA GLN A 11 4.62 20.34 -10.55
C GLN A 11 4.49 20.94 -9.15
N ILE A 12 3.35 21.53 -8.82
CA ILE A 12 3.05 22.05 -7.48
C ILE A 12 2.97 20.92 -6.47
N HIS A 13 2.06 19.96 -6.68
CA HIS A 13 1.86 18.86 -5.75
C HIS A 13 1.20 17.66 -6.43
N THR A 14 1.64 16.45 -6.07
CA THR A 14 1.08 15.21 -6.64
C THR A 14 -0.42 15.08 -6.37
N GLU A 15 -0.84 15.35 -5.13
CA GLU A 15 -2.25 15.30 -4.72
C GLU A 15 -3.12 16.36 -5.42
N LEU A 16 -2.56 17.54 -5.69
CA LEU A 16 -3.26 18.57 -6.45
C LEU A 16 -3.51 18.09 -7.89
N GLY A 17 -2.50 17.48 -8.52
CA GLY A 17 -2.63 16.85 -9.83
C GLY A 17 -3.68 15.74 -9.85
N HIS A 18 -3.68 14.83 -8.86
CA HIS A 18 -4.68 13.77 -8.75
C HIS A 18 -6.12 14.30 -8.64
N LYS A 19 -6.30 15.39 -7.89
CA LYS A 19 -7.62 16.01 -7.65
C LYS A 19 -8.04 17.01 -8.72
N CYS A 20 -7.18 17.31 -9.70
CA CYS A 20 -7.48 18.27 -10.76
C CYS A 20 -8.68 17.82 -11.59
N ARG A 21 -9.60 18.75 -11.87
CA ARG A 21 -10.78 18.54 -12.72
C ARG A 21 -10.96 19.61 -13.78
N GLY A 22 -10.36 20.76 -13.60
CA GLY A 22 -10.39 21.85 -14.56
C GLY A 22 -9.32 22.88 -14.22
N ALA A 23 -9.14 23.85 -15.11
CA ALA A 23 -8.25 24.96 -14.86
C ALA A 23 -8.84 26.26 -15.42
N ARG A 24 -8.49 27.38 -14.77
CA ARG A 24 -8.62 28.71 -15.38
C ARG A 24 -7.24 29.27 -15.67
N VAL A 25 -7.13 29.97 -16.78
CA VAL A 25 -5.92 30.70 -17.15
C VAL A 25 -6.34 32.15 -17.37
N ASP A 26 -5.71 33.06 -16.63
CA ASP A 26 -6.03 34.48 -16.62
C ASP A 26 -7.53 34.75 -16.36
N GLY A 27 -8.12 33.97 -15.44
CA GLY A 27 -9.53 34.05 -15.04
C GLY A 27 -10.52 33.32 -15.95
N VAL A 28 -10.09 32.76 -17.09
CA VAL A 28 -10.97 32.09 -18.07
C VAL A 28 -10.84 30.57 -17.98
N LEU A 29 -11.96 29.84 -17.99
CA LEU A 29 -11.96 28.37 -18.05
C LEU A 29 -11.34 27.89 -19.36
N VAL A 30 -10.39 26.94 -19.26
CA VAL A 30 -9.72 26.36 -20.42
C VAL A 30 -9.75 24.84 -20.37
N PRO A 31 -9.70 24.16 -21.54
CA PRO A 31 -9.45 22.72 -21.60
C PRO A 31 -8.14 22.35 -20.90
N LEU A 32 -8.08 21.16 -20.29
CA LEU A 32 -6.88 20.70 -19.58
C LEU A 32 -5.70 20.40 -20.50
N GLU A 33 -5.92 20.16 -21.79
CA GLU A 33 -4.87 20.01 -22.80
C GLU A 33 -4.27 21.34 -23.30
N THR A 34 -4.79 22.48 -22.84
CA THR A 34 -4.33 23.82 -23.25
C THR A 34 -2.85 24.00 -22.92
N MET A 35 -2.07 24.50 -23.89
CA MET A 35 -0.66 24.81 -23.67
C MET A 35 -0.52 26.14 -22.93
N LEU A 36 0.19 26.11 -21.80
CA LEU A 36 0.50 27.30 -21.02
C LEU A 36 1.62 28.12 -21.66
N ARG A 37 1.53 29.43 -21.47
CA ARG A 37 2.54 30.42 -21.84
C ARG A 37 3.12 31.05 -20.58
N ASN A 38 4.33 31.60 -20.72
CA ASN A 38 4.99 32.30 -19.61
C ASN A 38 4.20 33.57 -19.24
N GLY A 39 4.14 33.87 -17.94
CA GLY A 39 3.47 35.06 -17.42
C GLY A 39 1.96 34.91 -17.18
N GLN A 40 1.37 33.75 -17.51
CA GLN A 40 -0.05 33.50 -17.26
C GLN A 40 -0.32 33.09 -15.80
N THR A 41 -1.45 33.53 -15.27
CA THR A 41 -1.94 33.09 -13.96
C THR A 41 -2.80 31.85 -14.14
N VAL A 42 -2.44 30.75 -13.47
CA VAL A 42 -3.15 29.46 -13.59
C VAL A 42 -3.83 29.13 -12.27
N GLU A 43 -5.16 28.97 -12.31
CA GLU A 43 -5.96 28.46 -11.21
C GLU A 43 -6.33 27.01 -11.48
N ILE A 44 -6.07 26.13 -10.50
CA ILE A 44 -6.44 24.71 -10.60
C ILE A 44 -7.74 24.46 -9.83
N LEU A 45 -8.72 23.91 -10.54
CA LEU A 45 -10.01 23.52 -9.96
C LEU A 45 -9.91 22.06 -9.51
N THR A 46 -10.17 21.83 -8.23
CA THR A 46 -10.15 20.50 -7.61
C THR A 46 -11.51 20.07 -7.12
N VAL A 47 -11.69 18.77 -6.98
CA VAL A 47 -12.82 18.19 -6.24
C VAL A 47 -12.43 17.89 -4.79
N ARG A 48 -13.38 18.12 -3.88
CA ARG A 48 -13.21 17.82 -2.45
C ARG A 48 -13.46 16.34 -2.11
N ASN A 49 -13.92 15.53 -3.07
CA ASN A 49 -14.22 14.14 -2.82
C ASN A 49 -12.93 13.35 -2.49
N PRO A 50 -12.86 12.66 -1.33
CA PRO A 50 -11.69 11.87 -0.96
C PRO A 50 -11.42 10.66 -1.86
N THR A 51 -12.42 10.15 -2.59
CA THR A 51 -12.25 9.04 -3.56
C THR A 51 -11.87 9.53 -4.96
N ALA A 52 -11.70 10.83 -5.15
CA ALA A 52 -11.33 11.40 -6.44
C ALA A 52 -9.87 11.10 -6.80
N GLY A 53 -9.67 10.31 -7.85
CA GLY A 53 -8.37 10.02 -8.44
C GLY A 53 -8.12 10.70 -9.80
N PRO A 54 -6.93 10.52 -10.38
CA PRO A 54 -6.65 10.88 -11.76
C PRO A 54 -7.52 10.10 -12.76
N SER A 55 -7.67 10.64 -13.97
CA SER A 55 -8.30 9.91 -15.08
C SER A 55 -7.27 9.07 -15.85
N ARG A 56 -7.65 7.86 -16.29
CA ARG A 56 -6.82 7.01 -17.16
C ARG A 56 -6.54 7.67 -18.51
N ASP A 57 -7.49 8.47 -19.01
CA ASP A 57 -7.37 9.16 -20.30
C ASP A 57 -6.20 10.16 -20.33
N TRP A 58 -5.74 10.63 -19.17
CA TRP A 58 -4.56 11.52 -19.07
C TRP A 58 -3.26 10.85 -19.51
N LEU A 59 -3.21 9.52 -19.52
CA LEU A 59 -2.07 8.74 -20.01
C LEU A 59 -2.14 8.49 -21.53
N ASN A 60 -3.24 8.83 -22.19
CA ASN A 60 -3.38 8.70 -23.64
C ASN A 60 -2.46 9.70 -24.35
N PRO A 61 -1.47 9.25 -25.13
CA PRO A 61 -0.53 10.13 -25.81
C PRO A 61 -1.19 11.04 -26.85
N GLU A 62 -2.34 10.66 -27.40
CA GLU A 62 -3.04 11.43 -28.44
C GLU A 62 -3.73 12.68 -27.90
N ARG A 63 -4.27 12.60 -26.68
CA ARG A 63 -5.06 13.68 -26.05
C ARG A 63 -4.22 14.73 -25.31
N ARG A 64 -2.91 14.50 -25.21
CA ARG A 64 -1.88 15.44 -24.72
C ARG A 64 -2.24 16.20 -23.42
N TYR A 65 -3.01 15.59 -22.52
CA TYR A 65 -3.29 16.15 -21.19
C TYR A 65 -2.03 16.36 -20.35
N LEU A 66 -1.06 15.44 -20.47
CA LEU A 66 0.21 15.46 -19.73
C LEU A 66 1.38 15.45 -20.69
N ALA A 67 2.01 16.60 -20.89
CA ALA A 67 3.24 16.70 -21.66
C ALA A 67 4.45 16.21 -20.85
N SER A 68 4.44 16.33 -19.51
CA SER A 68 5.56 15.96 -18.64
C SER A 68 5.66 14.44 -18.42
N PRO A 69 6.83 13.81 -18.70
CA PRO A 69 7.09 12.42 -18.34
C PRO A 69 6.93 12.16 -16.83
N ARG A 70 7.31 13.13 -16.00
CA ARG A 70 7.20 13.03 -14.53
C ARG A 70 5.75 12.98 -14.07
N ALA A 71 4.87 13.81 -14.65
CA ALA A 71 3.45 13.80 -14.32
C ALA A 71 2.79 12.48 -14.74
N ARG A 72 3.09 11.97 -15.96
CA ARG A 72 2.63 10.66 -16.40
C ARG A 72 3.09 9.53 -15.48
N ALA A 73 4.33 9.57 -15.00
CA ALA A 73 4.86 8.58 -14.06
C ALA A 73 4.08 8.57 -12.73
N LYS A 74 3.75 9.74 -12.18
CA LYS A 74 2.92 9.86 -10.96
C LYS A 74 1.53 9.27 -11.15
N VAL A 75 0.86 9.55 -12.28
CA VAL A 75 -0.45 8.96 -12.59
C VAL A 75 -0.36 7.44 -12.69
N ARG A 76 0.64 6.90 -13.40
CA ARG A 76 0.85 5.44 -13.49
C ARG A 76 1.09 4.83 -12.11
N GLN A 77 1.95 5.44 -11.31
CA GLN A 77 2.23 4.97 -9.95
C GLN A 77 0.96 4.91 -9.11
N TRP A 78 0.08 5.91 -9.22
CA TRP A 78 -1.20 5.91 -8.51
C TRP A 78 -2.09 4.72 -8.91
N PHE A 79 -2.25 4.45 -10.21
CA PHE A 79 -3.04 3.29 -10.67
C PHE A 79 -2.38 1.95 -10.28
N ASN A 80 -1.06 1.84 -10.39
CA ASN A 80 -0.33 0.65 -9.95
C ASN A 80 -0.55 0.39 -8.45
N GLY A 81 -0.59 1.44 -7.63
CA GLY A 81 -0.91 1.33 -6.21
C GLY A 81 -2.31 0.75 -5.98
N LEU A 82 -3.32 1.23 -6.72
CA LEU A 82 -4.68 0.67 -6.64
C LEU A 82 -4.74 -0.79 -7.08
N ASP A 83 -4.05 -1.15 -8.16
CA ASP A 83 -4.00 -2.53 -8.64
C ASP A 83 -3.33 -3.43 -7.60
N ILE A 84 -2.24 -2.98 -6.96
CA ILE A 84 -1.58 -3.72 -5.87
C ILE A 84 -2.51 -3.90 -4.67
N GLU A 85 -3.21 -2.85 -4.22
CA GLU A 85 -4.14 -2.97 -3.08
C GLU A 85 -5.31 -3.90 -3.40
N ARG A 86 -5.83 -3.88 -4.63
CA ARG A 86 -6.83 -4.85 -5.10
C ARG A 86 -6.27 -6.28 -5.07
N ASP A 87 -5.09 -6.47 -5.62
CA ASP A 87 -4.44 -7.78 -5.68
C ASP A 87 -4.26 -8.32 -4.25
N ILE A 88 -3.76 -7.52 -3.32
CA ILE A 88 -3.62 -7.90 -1.90
C ILE A 88 -4.96 -8.33 -1.29
N ALA A 89 -6.03 -7.56 -1.48
CA ALA A 89 -7.34 -7.89 -0.94
C ALA A 89 -7.87 -9.22 -1.51
N SER A 90 -7.80 -9.40 -2.84
CA SER A 90 -8.25 -10.63 -3.50
C SER A 90 -7.41 -11.85 -3.13
N GLY A 91 -6.09 -11.71 -3.09
CA GLY A 91 -5.17 -12.80 -2.78
C GLY A 91 -5.24 -13.23 -1.32
N ARG A 92 -5.47 -12.29 -0.42
CA ARG A 92 -5.79 -12.60 0.98
C ARG A 92 -7.02 -13.50 1.07
N ALA A 93 -8.10 -13.17 0.35
CA ALA A 93 -9.30 -14.00 0.33
C ALA A 93 -9.04 -15.41 -0.24
N VAL A 94 -8.16 -15.53 -1.24
CA VAL A 94 -7.73 -16.84 -1.78
C VAL A 94 -6.98 -17.66 -0.72
N VAL A 95 -6.01 -17.05 -0.04
CA VAL A 95 -5.20 -17.71 0.99
C VAL A 95 -6.05 -18.12 2.19
N GLU A 96 -6.92 -17.22 2.68
CA GLU A 96 -7.83 -17.51 3.79
C GLU A 96 -8.77 -18.67 3.47
N ARG A 97 -9.30 -18.73 2.24
CA ARG A 97 -10.14 -19.85 1.79
C ARG A 97 -9.37 -21.17 1.76
N ALA A 98 -8.12 -21.16 1.32
CA ALA A 98 -7.26 -22.35 1.32
C ALA A 98 -6.98 -22.83 2.75
N LEU A 99 -6.64 -21.91 3.67
CA LEU A 99 -6.43 -22.24 5.09
C LEU A 99 -7.67 -22.82 5.75
N ALA A 100 -8.86 -22.25 5.46
CA ALA A 100 -10.13 -22.74 5.99
C ALA A 100 -10.44 -24.17 5.52
N ARG A 101 -10.19 -24.47 4.23
CA ARG A 101 -10.38 -25.82 3.68
C ARG A 101 -9.50 -26.87 4.36
N GLU A 102 -8.29 -26.49 4.76
CA GLU A 102 -7.35 -27.37 5.46
C GLU A 102 -7.51 -27.38 6.98
N GLY A 103 -8.46 -26.60 7.52
CA GLY A 103 -8.65 -26.46 8.97
C GLY A 103 -7.50 -25.78 9.70
N ARG A 104 -6.67 -24.98 9.00
CA ARG A 104 -5.45 -24.33 9.54
C ARG A 104 -5.56 -22.81 9.63
N THR A 105 -6.72 -22.28 9.98
CA THR A 105 -7.00 -20.83 10.05
C THR A 105 -6.14 -20.06 11.04
N VAL A 106 -5.48 -20.75 11.98
CA VAL A 106 -4.56 -20.15 12.97
C VAL A 106 -3.12 -19.99 12.47
N LEU A 107 -2.78 -20.52 11.29
CA LEU A 107 -1.43 -20.42 10.74
C LEU A 107 -1.13 -18.95 10.34
N PRO A 108 -0.05 -18.33 10.87
CA PRO A 108 0.31 -16.97 10.47
C PRO A 108 0.68 -16.88 8.99
N PHE A 109 0.25 -15.79 8.34
CA PHE A 109 0.53 -15.57 6.92
C PHE A 109 2.03 -15.42 6.64
N GLU A 110 2.78 -14.85 7.57
CA GLU A 110 4.24 -14.70 7.49
C GLU A 110 4.93 -16.07 7.44
N THR A 111 4.44 -17.04 8.23
CA THR A 111 4.94 -18.42 8.16
C THR A 111 4.68 -19.05 6.80
N LEU A 112 3.49 -18.83 6.24
CA LEU A 112 3.14 -19.34 4.92
C LEU A 112 3.95 -18.68 3.80
N ALA A 113 4.17 -17.37 3.87
CA ALA A 113 5.02 -16.63 2.94
C ALA A 113 6.46 -17.17 2.96
N ASN A 114 7.04 -17.36 4.15
CA ASN A 114 8.40 -17.90 4.30
C ASN A 114 8.52 -19.32 3.72
N ARG A 115 7.51 -20.19 3.92
CA ARG A 115 7.48 -21.55 3.34
C ARG A 115 7.48 -21.54 1.80
N LEU A 116 6.89 -20.51 1.21
CA LEU A 116 6.81 -20.31 -0.23
C LEU A 116 7.98 -19.48 -0.78
N GLY A 117 8.97 -19.15 0.05
CA GLY A 117 10.14 -18.36 -0.34
C GLY A 117 9.82 -16.88 -0.62
N LEU A 118 8.70 -16.37 -0.08
CA LEU A 118 8.26 -14.99 -0.26
C LEU A 118 8.70 -14.11 0.91
N PRO A 119 9.00 -12.82 0.65
CA PRO A 119 9.58 -11.95 1.66
C PRO A 119 8.62 -11.59 2.80
N ASP A 120 7.32 -11.50 2.52
CA ASP A 120 6.29 -11.14 3.50
C ASP A 120 4.90 -11.62 3.09
N SER A 121 3.92 -11.41 3.97
CA SER A 121 2.52 -11.76 3.74
C SER A 121 1.88 -10.94 2.61
N ARG A 122 2.33 -9.70 2.36
CA ARG A 122 1.84 -8.89 1.23
C ARG A 122 2.23 -9.51 -0.12
N ALA A 123 3.48 -9.94 -0.26
CA ALA A 123 3.97 -10.64 -1.45
C ALA A 123 3.23 -11.96 -1.66
N LEU A 124 2.93 -12.70 -0.59
CA LEU A 124 2.07 -13.88 -0.64
C LEU A 124 0.70 -13.58 -1.23
N PHE A 125 0.04 -12.52 -0.76
CA PHE A 125 -1.28 -12.16 -1.28
C PHE A 125 -1.21 -11.72 -2.74
N ILE A 126 -0.24 -10.89 -3.13
CA ILE A 126 -0.09 -10.48 -4.53
C ILE A 126 0.13 -11.69 -5.45
N ALA A 127 1.05 -12.58 -5.08
CA ALA A 127 1.38 -13.76 -5.86
C ALA A 127 0.20 -14.74 -5.94
N ALA A 128 -0.60 -14.88 -4.86
CA ALA A 128 -1.81 -15.68 -4.87
C ALA A 128 -2.91 -15.07 -5.78
N ALA A 129 -3.08 -13.75 -5.76
CA ALA A 129 -4.08 -13.05 -6.57
C ALA A 129 -3.79 -13.14 -8.08
N ARG A 130 -2.50 -13.14 -8.44
CA ARG A 130 -2.03 -13.23 -9.82
C ARG A 130 -1.84 -14.67 -10.31
N GLU A 131 -2.22 -15.65 -9.49
CA GLU A 131 -2.04 -17.08 -9.77
C GLU A 131 -0.57 -17.48 -10.03
N GLU A 132 0.39 -16.70 -9.52
CA GLU A 132 1.82 -17.01 -9.59
C GLU A 132 2.16 -18.20 -8.68
N ILE A 133 1.37 -18.40 -7.61
CA ILE A 133 1.40 -19.61 -6.78
C ILE A 133 0.20 -20.48 -7.16
N GLY A 134 0.46 -21.65 -7.73
CA GLY A 134 -0.58 -22.62 -8.03
C GLY A 134 -1.28 -23.12 -6.75
N SER A 135 -2.58 -23.42 -6.87
CA SER A 135 -3.42 -23.89 -5.75
C SER A 135 -2.80 -25.07 -4.99
N ARG A 136 -2.21 -26.02 -5.71
CA ARG A 136 -1.53 -27.19 -5.12
C ARG A 136 -0.33 -26.80 -4.27
N ALA A 137 0.53 -25.89 -4.75
CA ALA A 137 1.70 -25.46 -4.01
C ALA A 137 1.31 -24.73 -2.71
N LEU A 138 0.24 -23.93 -2.77
CA LEU A 138 -0.34 -23.28 -1.61
C LEU A 138 -0.87 -24.31 -0.58
N GLU A 139 -1.64 -25.32 -1.03
CA GLU A 139 -2.13 -26.38 -0.15
C GLU A 139 -1.01 -27.22 0.48
N GLU A 140 0.02 -27.57 -0.30
CA GLU A 140 1.20 -28.29 0.20
C GLU A 140 1.94 -27.49 1.27
N ALA A 141 2.14 -26.17 1.05
CA ALA A 141 2.76 -25.28 2.02
C ALA A 141 1.91 -25.11 3.30
N ILE A 142 0.58 -25.16 3.20
CA ILE A 142 -0.34 -25.13 4.35
C ILE A 142 -0.22 -26.43 5.17
N ARG A 143 -0.21 -27.59 4.50
CA ARG A 143 -0.14 -28.91 5.16
C ARG A 143 1.23 -29.20 5.76
N ALA A 144 2.30 -28.57 5.27
CA ALA A 144 3.64 -28.73 5.81
C ALA A 144 3.68 -28.41 7.33
N ASN A 145 4.17 -29.34 8.14
CA ASN A 145 4.51 -29.08 9.54
C ASN A 145 5.98 -28.64 9.57
N HIS A 146 6.26 -27.45 10.10
CA HIS A 146 7.61 -26.91 10.13
C HIS A 146 8.32 -27.33 11.42
N ASP A 147 8.79 -28.57 11.48
CA ASP A 147 9.95 -28.90 12.33
C ASP A 147 11.20 -28.71 11.48
N SER A 148 11.67 -27.47 11.40
CA SER A 148 13.04 -27.19 10.97
C SER A 148 13.50 -25.87 11.57
N PRO A 149 14.58 -25.87 12.37
CA PRO A 149 15.15 -24.65 12.93
C PRO A 149 15.68 -23.82 11.77
N VAL A 150 15.17 -22.61 11.65
CA VAL A 150 15.74 -21.54 10.84
C VAL A 150 17.20 -21.37 11.24
N HIS A 151 18.15 -21.90 10.47
CA HIS A 151 19.56 -21.57 10.61
C HIS A 151 19.73 -20.14 10.10
N HIS A 152 19.78 -19.19 11.04
CA HIS A 152 20.18 -17.83 10.74
C HIS A 152 21.69 -17.90 10.57
N SER A 153 22.18 -17.99 9.34
CA SER A 153 23.61 -17.95 9.04
C SER A 153 24.16 -16.57 9.41
N HIS A 154 24.54 -16.38 10.67
CA HIS A 154 25.36 -15.27 11.12
C HIS A 154 26.78 -15.49 10.56
N HIS A 155 27.08 -14.94 9.39
CA HIS A 155 28.46 -14.74 8.96
C HIS A 155 28.97 -13.43 9.58
N GLY A 156 29.70 -13.55 10.68
CA GLY A 156 30.59 -12.52 11.22
C GLY A 156 31.91 -13.17 11.65
N PRO A 157 33.08 -12.63 11.29
CA PRO A 157 34.34 -13.32 11.48
C PRO A 157 34.83 -13.26 12.94
N HIS A 158 35.56 -14.32 13.29
CA HIS A 158 36.25 -14.56 14.56
C HIS A 158 37.06 -13.37 15.09
N GLY A 159 36.94 -13.12 16.40
CA GLY A 159 37.80 -12.25 17.19
C GLY A 159 37.87 -12.68 18.67
N THR A 160 38.88 -13.49 18.96
CA THR A 160 39.62 -13.74 20.22
C THR A 160 39.13 -13.19 21.57
N HIS A 161 38.96 -14.13 22.51
CA HIS A 161 39.45 -14.19 23.91
C HIS A 161 39.46 -12.91 24.79
N GLY A 162 38.68 -12.94 25.88
CA GLY A 162 38.81 -12.04 27.04
C GLY A 162 38.02 -12.55 28.24
N GLN A 163 38.71 -13.12 29.22
CA GLN A 163 38.22 -13.46 30.57
C GLN A 163 37.78 -12.19 31.31
N TYR A 164 36.66 -12.20 32.06
CA TYR A 164 36.37 -11.50 33.33
C TYR A 164 34.94 -11.94 33.75
N GLY A 165 34.71 -12.61 34.88
CA GLY A 165 34.51 -11.97 36.19
C GLY A 165 33.01 -11.86 36.50
N TYR A 166 32.45 -12.87 37.17
CA TYR A 166 31.09 -12.79 37.72
C TYR A 166 31.15 -12.06 39.06
N ASP A 167 30.57 -10.86 39.14
CA ASP A 167 30.12 -10.25 40.40
C ASP A 167 28.81 -9.49 40.16
N GLY A 168 27.85 -9.74 41.04
CA GLY A 168 26.45 -9.38 40.85
C GLY A 168 26.11 -7.93 41.20
N HIS A 169 25.04 -7.44 40.57
CA HIS A 169 24.21 -6.39 41.14
C HIS A 169 22.73 -6.62 40.76
N LYS A 170 21.90 -6.73 41.81
CA LYS A 170 20.44 -6.63 41.74
C LYS A 170 20.05 -5.24 41.19
N GLY A 171 19.14 -5.21 40.22
CA GLY A 171 18.46 -4.01 39.76
C GLY A 171 16.99 -4.32 39.45
N ALA A 172 16.11 -3.73 40.24
CA ALA A 172 14.66 -3.74 40.05
C ALA A 172 14.21 -2.78 38.93
N GLY A 173 13.03 -3.02 38.36
CA GLY A 173 12.31 -2.12 37.44
C GLY A 173 11.25 -2.93 36.68
N ASP A 174 10.04 -3.10 37.22
CA ASP A 174 8.90 -2.16 37.17
C ASP A 174 8.37 -1.90 35.75
N GLY A 175 7.24 -2.56 35.45
CA GLY A 175 5.98 -1.94 35.03
C GLY A 175 5.88 -1.09 33.76
N SER A 176 4.73 -1.25 33.10
CA SER A 176 4.11 -0.31 32.15
C SER A 176 4.43 -0.48 30.66
N ARG A 177 3.71 -1.40 30.00
CA ARG A 177 3.41 -1.35 28.54
C ARG A 177 2.09 -2.08 28.24
N ASP A 178 0.95 -1.42 28.45
CA ASP A 178 -0.35 -1.95 27.97
C ASP A 178 -1.29 -0.91 27.35
N GLY A 179 -1.14 0.39 27.65
CA GLY A 179 -2.08 1.43 27.18
C GLY A 179 -2.10 1.72 25.68
N THR A 180 -1.08 1.34 24.90
CA THR A 180 -0.99 1.67 23.46
C THR A 180 -1.63 0.63 22.54
N LYS A 181 -1.80 -0.62 23.00
CA LYS A 181 -2.42 -1.68 22.18
C LYS A 181 -3.95 -1.68 22.31
N GLU A 182 -4.46 -1.27 23.46
CA GLU A 182 -5.90 -1.20 23.71
C GLU A 182 -6.54 -0.03 22.96
N SER A 183 -5.88 1.14 22.91
CA SER A 183 -6.40 2.30 22.16
C SER A 183 -6.46 2.06 20.64
N ALA A 184 -5.50 1.31 20.08
CA ALA A 184 -5.50 0.96 18.66
C ALA A 184 -6.66 -0.01 18.30
N ARG A 185 -7.00 -0.92 19.21
CA ARG A 185 -8.12 -1.86 19.04
C ARG A 185 -9.47 -1.15 19.15
N GLU A 186 -9.60 -0.20 20.06
CA GLU A 186 -10.81 0.58 20.23
C GLU A 186 -11.04 1.53 19.04
N ALA A 187 -9.98 2.17 18.53
CA ALA A 187 -10.05 2.99 17.32
C ALA A 187 -10.48 2.18 16.09
N ALA A 188 -9.95 0.96 15.92
CA ALA A 188 -10.34 0.08 14.82
C ALA A 188 -11.81 -0.37 14.90
N ARG A 189 -12.32 -0.62 16.11
CA ARG A 189 -13.73 -0.99 16.33
C ARG A 189 -14.68 0.16 16.00
N LEU A 190 -14.37 1.38 16.42
CA LEU A 190 -15.19 2.56 16.14
C LEU A 190 -15.25 2.87 14.64
N ALA A 191 -14.13 2.73 13.93
CA ALA A 191 -14.09 2.89 12.47
C ALA A 191 -14.96 1.84 11.75
N ALA A 192 -14.94 0.59 12.21
CA ALA A 192 -15.79 -0.47 11.65
C ALA A 192 -17.30 -0.21 11.88
N GLU A 193 -17.66 0.30 13.07
CA GLU A 193 -19.05 0.66 13.38
C GLU A 193 -19.54 1.86 12.56
N GLU A 194 -18.67 2.82 12.24
CA GLU A 194 -19.02 3.97 11.40
C GLU A 194 -19.29 3.56 9.94
N VAL A 195 -18.41 2.75 9.36
CA VAL A 195 -18.60 2.20 8.00
C VAL A 195 -19.91 1.40 7.90
N ALA A 196 -20.23 0.59 8.92
CA ALA A 196 -21.48 -0.17 8.95
C ALA A 196 -22.74 0.72 9.02
N ARG A 197 -22.66 1.90 9.63
CA ARG A 197 -23.77 2.88 9.63
C ARG A 197 -23.91 3.59 8.29
N GLU A 198 -22.81 3.86 7.62
CA GLU A 198 -22.81 4.53 6.32
C GLU A 198 -23.39 3.64 5.22
N VAL A 199 -23.04 2.35 5.23
CA VAL A 199 -23.64 1.34 4.33
C VAL A 199 -25.15 1.23 4.54
N LYS A 200 -25.62 1.16 5.80
CA LYS A 200 -27.06 1.12 6.12
C LYS A 200 -27.83 2.38 5.72
N ARG A 201 -27.15 3.54 5.61
CA ARG A 201 -27.76 4.79 5.12
C ARG A 201 -27.83 4.87 3.61
N ALA A 202 -27.00 4.14 2.89
CA ALA A 202 -27.00 4.11 1.44
C ALA A 202 -28.08 3.17 0.86
N ASP A 203 -28.53 2.18 1.65
CA ASP A 203 -29.53 1.18 1.27
C ASP A 203 -30.96 1.49 1.76
N ALA A 204 -31.21 2.65 2.37
CA ALA A 204 -32.50 3.11 2.89
C ALA A 204 -32.99 4.37 2.17
#